data_AF-A0A822AKJ2-F1
#
_entry.id   AF-A0A822AKJ2-F1
#
_cell.length_a   1.000
_cell.length_b   1.000
_cell.length_c   1.000
_cell.angle_alpha   90.00
_cell.angle_beta   90.00
_cell.angle_gamma   90.00
#
_symmetry.space_group_name_H-M   'P 1'
#
loop_
_entity.id
_entity.type
_entity.pdbx_description
1 polymer ?
#
loop_
_entity_poly.entity_id
_entity_poly.type
_entity_poly.pdbx_seq_one_letter_code
_entity_poly.pdbx_strand_id
1 'polypeptide(L)'
;MEYSVEVPINVFGILKPTGCKFLRIDSRLPMKDLYQLILEDCDRQKPALILSVYGGAKYSTMTERLEKEFVRGLIHAATMADAWILTAGIDNGISKLVGEGISHYRLLQEYPNKVKCIGMTMWGTINEDTRLELKSVSSGFPTPLCKQQIPDNTQEYKETIERNHTHCTLFDSGRLNEYLGDSQRHEFVIEACKDTDNDHICFGVTIIVEGGFGSLDVLENDIREKRPIVLIQ
;
A
#
# COMPACT_ATOMS: atom_id res chain seq x y z
N MET A 1 23.45 2.68 -20.70
CA MET A 1 22.78 3.96 -20.41
C MET A 1 21.28 3.69 -20.54
N GLU A 2 20.62 3.34 -19.44
CA GLU A 2 19.15 3.29 -19.41
C GLU A 2 18.64 4.72 -19.31
N TYR A 3 17.91 5.17 -20.33
CA TYR A 3 17.18 6.43 -20.28
C TYR A 3 15.98 6.24 -19.35
N SER A 4 16.06 6.74 -18.11
CA SER A 4 14.90 6.84 -17.22
C SER A 4 14.27 8.21 -17.41
N VAL A 5 13.07 8.23 -18.00
CA VAL A 5 12.26 9.44 -18.14
C VAL A 5 11.61 9.72 -16.79
N GLU A 6 11.70 10.95 -16.27
CA GLU A 6 10.88 11.37 -15.12
C GLU A 6 9.41 11.16 -15.44
N VAL A 7 8.70 10.40 -14.59
CA VAL A 7 7.27 10.13 -14.78
C VAL A 7 6.49 11.17 -13.98
N PRO A 8 5.87 12.18 -14.62
CA PRO A 8 5.07 13.15 -13.88
C PRO A 8 3.87 12.48 -13.22
N ILE A 9 3.48 12.97 -12.05
CA ILE A 9 2.24 12.57 -11.37
C ILE A 9 1.08 12.95 -12.27
N ASN A 10 0.52 11.95 -12.95
CA ASN A 10 -0.46 12.16 -14.00
C ASN A 10 -1.66 11.21 -13.94
N VAL A 11 -1.63 10.27 -12.99
CA VAL A 11 -2.72 9.32 -12.72
C VAL A 11 -3.00 9.38 -11.21
N PHE A 12 -4.03 10.13 -10.84
CA PHE A 12 -4.55 10.22 -9.48
C PHE A 12 -6.08 10.38 -9.50
N GLY A 13 -6.75 10.08 -8.39
CA GLY A 13 -8.20 10.24 -8.32
C GLY A 13 -8.85 9.48 -7.17
N ILE A 14 -10.17 9.34 -7.24
CA ILE A 14 -10.98 8.64 -6.23
C ILE A 14 -11.83 7.58 -6.91
N LEU A 15 -11.68 6.33 -6.52
CA LEU A 15 -12.47 5.22 -7.01
C LEU A 15 -13.86 5.23 -6.37
N LYS A 16 -14.89 5.05 -7.20
CA LYS A 16 -16.27 4.84 -6.75
C LYS A 16 -16.62 3.35 -6.86
N PRO A 17 -17.47 2.82 -5.97
CA PRO A 17 -18.12 3.49 -4.84
C PRO A 17 -17.28 3.55 -3.56
N THR A 18 -16.14 2.85 -3.50
CA THR A 18 -15.39 2.64 -2.24
C THR A 18 -14.76 3.89 -1.65
N GLY A 19 -14.54 4.93 -2.46
CA GLY A 19 -13.88 6.16 -2.03
C GLY A 19 -12.36 6.04 -1.88
N CYS A 20 -11.75 4.95 -2.37
CA CYS A 20 -10.30 4.77 -2.33
C CYS A 20 -9.60 5.83 -3.19
N LYS A 21 -8.73 6.61 -2.58
CA LYS A 21 -7.91 7.61 -3.27
C LYS A 21 -6.67 6.93 -3.84
N PHE A 22 -6.32 7.19 -5.09
CA PHE A 22 -5.11 6.61 -5.69
C PHE A 22 -4.21 7.67 -6.27
N LEU A 23 -2.92 7.35 -6.34
CA LEU A 23 -1.87 8.22 -6.85
C LEU A 23 -0.75 7.39 -7.47
N ARG A 24 -0.42 7.68 -8.73
CA ARG A 24 0.79 7.20 -9.40
C ARG A 24 1.91 8.22 -9.24
N ILE A 25 3.06 7.75 -8.78
CA ILE A 25 4.26 8.57 -8.55
C ILE A 25 5.48 7.92 -9.17
N ASP A 26 6.49 8.73 -9.51
CA ASP A 26 7.82 8.22 -9.84
C ASP A 26 8.39 7.48 -8.62
N SER A 27 8.94 6.28 -8.82
CA SER A 27 9.50 5.46 -7.74
C SER A 27 10.73 6.08 -7.06
N ARG A 28 11.29 7.16 -7.63
CA ARG A 28 12.42 7.93 -7.09
C ARG A 28 11.97 9.15 -6.28
N LEU A 29 10.67 9.45 -6.20
CA LEU A 29 10.15 10.53 -5.36
C LEU A 29 10.67 10.34 -3.93
N PRO A 30 11.28 11.36 -3.30
CA PRO A 30 11.71 11.26 -1.91
C PRO A 30 10.55 10.84 -1.00
N MET A 31 10.77 9.84 -0.14
CA MET A 31 9.73 9.35 0.79
C MET A 31 9.18 10.45 1.67
N LYS A 32 9.98 11.47 1.99
CA LYS A 32 9.55 12.65 2.74
C LYS A 32 8.40 13.36 2.06
N ASP A 33 8.48 13.55 0.75
CA ASP A 33 7.48 14.26 -0.03
C ASP A 33 6.20 13.42 -0.14
N LEU A 34 6.33 12.11 -0.34
CA LEU A 34 5.19 11.19 -0.30
C LEU A 34 4.51 11.18 1.08
N TYR A 35 5.28 11.14 2.16
CA TYR A 35 4.77 11.18 3.52
C TYR A 35 3.98 12.47 3.79
N GLN A 36 4.52 13.63 3.40
CA GLN A 36 3.81 14.90 3.54
C GLN A 36 2.52 14.92 2.71
N LEU A 37 2.54 14.39 1.49
CA LEU A 37 1.33 14.33 0.64
C LEU A 37 0.22 13.47 1.26
N ILE A 38 0.56 12.29 1.79
CA ILE A 38 -0.40 11.42 2.49
C ILE A 38 -0.90 12.09 3.78
N LEU A 39 -0.01 12.75 4.52
CA LEU A 39 -0.34 13.46 5.75
C LEU A 39 -1.32 14.62 5.50
N GLU A 40 -1.14 15.37 4.41
CA GLU A 40 -2.08 16.43 4.00
C GLU A 40 -3.48 15.89 3.73
N ASP A 41 -3.58 14.73 3.07
CA ASP A 41 -4.87 14.09 2.80
C ASP A 41 -5.50 13.43 4.04
N CYS A 42 -4.68 13.18 5.08
CA CYS A 42 -5.10 12.73 6.40
C CYS A 42 -5.34 13.88 7.39
N ASP A 43 -5.76 15.06 6.91
CA ASP A 43 -6.05 16.24 7.74
C ASP A 43 -4.89 16.66 8.65
N ARG A 44 -3.65 16.39 8.23
CA ARG A 44 -2.41 16.60 9.00
C ARG A 44 -2.36 15.83 10.33
N GLN A 45 -3.17 14.78 10.47
CA GLN A 45 -3.12 13.89 11.62
C GLN A 45 -1.97 12.89 11.45
N LYS A 46 -0.89 13.11 12.20
CA LYS A 46 0.27 12.20 12.22
C LYS A 46 -0.12 10.88 12.91
N PRO A 47 0.29 9.72 12.37
CA PRO A 47 0.05 8.44 13.04
C PRO A 47 0.96 8.30 14.26
N ALA A 48 0.44 7.84 15.39
CA ALA A 48 1.27 7.44 16.54
C ALA A 48 1.90 6.05 16.32
N LEU A 49 1.30 5.26 15.43
CA LEU A 49 1.71 3.89 15.11
C LEU A 49 1.48 3.60 13.63
N ILE A 50 2.39 2.86 13.02
CA ILE A 50 2.24 2.29 11.68
C ILE A 50 2.30 0.77 11.79
N LEU A 51 1.25 0.10 11.34
CA LEU A 51 1.15 -1.35 11.26
C LEU A 51 1.40 -1.76 9.80
N SER A 52 2.65 -2.12 9.49
CA SER A 52 3.02 -2.53 8.13
C SER A 52 2.86 -4.04 7.98
N VAL A 53 1.87 -4.44 7.18
CA VAL A 53 1.47 -5.84 7.01
C VAL A 53 2.10 -6.42 5.74
N TYR A 54 2.82 -7.53 5.90
CA TYR A 54 3.45 -8.31 4.86
C TYR A 54 2.87 -9.73 4.88
N GLY A 55 2.68 -10.30 3.70
CA GLY A 55 2.20 -11.67 3.56
C GLY A 55 2.21 -12.09 2.10
N GLY A 56 2.03 -13.38 1.86
CA GLY A 56 2.03 -13.93 0.51
C GLY A 56 0.91 -13.34 -0.37
N ALA A 57 1.21 -13.15 -1.65
CA ALA A 57 0.20 -12.85 -2.68
C ALA A 57 -0.62 -14.09 -3.09
N LYS A 58 -0.44 -15.24 -2.45
CA LYS A 58 -1.24 -16.45 -2.66
C LYS A 58 -2.36 -16.52 -1.63
N TYR A 59 -3.36 -17.36 -1.90
CA TYR A 59 -4.43 -17.64 -0.93
C TYR A 59 -3.83 -18.07 0.40
N SER A 60 -4.33 -17.44 1.46
CA SER A 60 -3.96 -17.71 2.84
C SER A 60 -4.25 -19.17 3.19
N THR A 61 -3.30 -19.82 3.87
CA THR A 61 -3.46 -21.13 4.53
C THR A 61 -4.12 -21.02 5.91
N MET A 62 -4.34 -19.80 6.42
CA MET A 62 -5.01 -19.57 7.70
C MET A 62 -6.43 -20.12 7.66
N THR A 63 -6.89 -20.63 8.79
CA THR A 63 -8.30 -20.97 8.95
C THR A 63 -9.17 -19.72 8.93
N GLU A 64 -10.41 -19.82 8.44
CA GLU A 64 -11.38 -18.71 8.43
C GLU A 64 -11.53 -18.03 9.81
N ARG A 65 -11.45 -18.82 10.89
CA ARG A 65 -11.47 -18.27 12.26
C ARG A 65 -10.26 -17.39 12.53
N LEU A 66 -9.07 -17.85 12.15
CA LEU A 66 -7.83 -17.09 12.38
C LEU A 66 -7.79 -15.82 11.53
N GLU A 67 -8.26 -15.87 10.28
CA GLU A 67 -8.39 -14.68 9.42
C GLU A 67 -9.30 -13.62 10.05
N LYS A 68 -10.47 -14.03 10.55
CA LYS A 68 -11.41 -13.13 11.25
C LYS A 68 -10.79 -12.51 12.50
N GLU A 69 -10.11 -13.32 13.30
CA GLU A 69 -9.45 -12.85 14.53
C GLU A 69 -8.28 -11.92 14.24
N PHE A 70 -7.48 -12.22 13.20
CA PHE A 70 -6.40 -11.37 12.72
C PHE A 70 -6.93 -10.00 12.28
N VAL A 71 -7.90 -9.97 11.37
CA VAL A 71 -8.48 -8.72 10.85
C VAL A 71 -9.12 -7.91 11.98
N ARG A 72 -9.88 -8.57 12.87
CA ARG A 72 -10.49 -7.90 14.02
C ARG A 72 -9.45 -7.27 14.94
N GLY A 73 -8.39 -8.01 15.28
CA GLY A 73 -7.30 -7.54 16.11
C GLY A 73 -6.54 -6.38 15.46
N LEU A 74 -6.23 -6.48 14.17
CA LEU A 74 -5.53 -5.45 13.40
C LEU A 74 -6.32 -4.14 13.38
N ILE A 75 -7.61 -4.20 13.02
CA ILE A 75 -8.47 -3.01 12.95
C ILE A 75 -8.69 -2.41 14.34
N HIS A 76 -8.86 -3.26 15.36
CA HIS A 76 -8.99 -2.79 16.74
C HIS A 76 -7.74 -2.05 17.22
N ALA A 77 -6.55 -2.63 17.00
CA ALA A 77 -5.27 -2.00 17.32
C ALA A 77 -5.11 -0.66 16.58
N ALA A 78 -5.42 -0.62 15.29
CA ALA A 78 -5.35 0.61 14.50
C ALA A 78 -6.32 1.70 15.00
N THR A 79 -7.52 1.31 15.41
CA THR A 79 -8.53 2.23 15.93
C THR A 79 -8.17 2.80 17.30
N MET A 80 -7.52 1.98 18.15
CA MET A 80 -7.14 2.36 19.52
C MET A 80 -5.89 3.23 19.56
N ALA A 81 -4.94 2.98 18.67
CA ALA A 81 -3.65 3.69 18.63
C ALA A 81 -3.61 4.82 17.59
N ASP A 82 -4.73 5.15 16.96
CA ASP A 82 -4.81 6.05 15.80
C ASP A 82 -3.71 5.72 14.77
N ALA A 83 -3.61 4.43 14.45
CA ALA A 83 -2.56 3.88 13.61
C ALA A 83 -2.94 3.94 12.12
N TRP A 84 -1.92 4.02 11.28
CA TRP A 84 -2.07 3.71 9.85
C TRP A 84 -1.74 2.25 9.61
N ILE A 85 -2.55 1.58 8.81
CA ILE A 85 -2.28 0.22 8.32
C ILE A 85 -1.66 0.36 6.93
N LEU A 86 -0.50 -0.24 6.69
CA LEU A 86 0.10 -0.33 5.36
C LEU A 86 0.06 -1.76 4.86
N THR A 87 -0.27 -1.95 3.58
CA THR A 87 -0.28 -3.27 2.93
C THR A 87 0.33 -3.19 1.53
N ALA A 88 0.44 -4.33 0.86
CA ALA A 88 0.84 -4.40 -0.55
C ALA A 88 -0.15 -3.71 -1.51
N GLY A 89 -1.38 -3.38 -1.10
CA GLY A 89 -2.31 -2.62 -1.95
C GLY A 89 -2.88 -3.39 -3.15
N ILE A 90 -2.64 -4.70 -3.25
CA ILE A 90 -3.18 -5.59 -4.28
C ILE A 90 -4.42 -6.34 -3.78
N ASP A 91 -5.39 -6.59 -4.66
CA ASP A 91 -6.63 -7.33 -4.37
C ASP A 91 -6.39 -8.85 -4.41
N ASN A 92 -5.37 -9.29 -3.66
CA ASN A 92 -5.07 -10.69 -3.43
C ASN A 92 -4.38 -10.89 -2.07
N GLY A 93 -4.39 -12.12 -1.57
CA GLY A 93 -3.74 -12.53 -0.33
C GLY A 93 -4.16 -11.70 0.88
N ILE A 94 -3.18 -11.40 1.74
CA ILE A 94 -3.40 -10.66 2.99
C ILE A 94 -3.88 -9.22 2.77
N SER A 95 -3.42 -8.58 1.69
CA SER A 95 -3.85 -7.22 1.35
C SER A 95 -5.37 -7.17 1.10
N LYS A 96 -5.91 -8.14 0.35
CA LYS A 96 -7.36 -8.29 0.15
C LYS A 96 -8.10 -8.57 1.44
N LEU A 97 -7.62 -9.52 2.25
CA LEU A 97 -8.23 -9.87 3.53
C LEU A 97 -8.36 -8.63 4.45
N VAL A 98 -7.31 -7.81 4.51
CA VAL A 98 -7.34 -6.55 5.26
C VAL A 98 -8.33 -5.56 4.63
N GLY A 99 -8.35 -5.42 3.31
CA GLY A 99 -9.31 -4.58 2.58
C GLY A 99 -10.76 -4.93 2.88
N GLU A 100 -11.13 -6.20 2.80
CA GLU A 100 -12.49 -6.69 3.13
C GLU A 100 -12.86 -6.37 4.59
N GLY A 101 -11.90 -6.53 5.52
CA GLY A 101 -12.04 -6.13 6.91
C GLY A 101 -12.34 -4.64 7.09
N ILE A 102 -11.60 -3.79 6.39
CA ILE A 102 -11.80 -2.33 6.41
C ILE A 102 -13.16 -1.95 5.85
N SER A 103 -13.61 -2.63 4.78
CA SER A 103 -14.93 -2.46 4.20
C SER A 103 -16.03 -2.80 5.22
N HIS A 104 -15.89 -3.93 5.91
CA HIS A 104 -16.83 -4.34 6.95
C HIS A 104 -16.84 -3.38 8.15
N TYR A 105 -15.68 -2.95 8.62
CA TYR A 105 -15.55 -1.95 9.68
C TYR A 105 -16.25 -0.63 9.31
N ARG A 106 -16.03 -0.14 8.08
CA ARG A 106 -16.66 1.09 7.56
C ARG A 106 -18.19 1.05 7.62
N LEU A 107 -18.79 -0.09 7.30
CA LEU A 107 -20.25 -0.25 7.32
C LEU A 107 -20.86 -0.20 8.74
N LEU A 108 -20.07 -0.56 9.76
CA LEU A 108 -20.53 -0.67 11.15
C LEU A 108 -20.25 0.58 12.00
N GLN A 109 -19.43 1.51 11.50
CA GLN A 109 -18.89 2.60 12.30
C GLN A 109 -19.47 3.94 11.91
N GLU A 110 -19.70 4.80 12.91
CA GLU A 110 -20.18 6.16 12.72
C GLU A 110 -19.16 7.03 11.95
N TYR A 111 -17.87 6.75 12.13
CA TYR A 111 -16.75 7.43 11.46
C TYR A 111 -15.98 6.47 10.55
N PRO A 112 -16.48 6.19 9.33
CA PRO A 112 -15.93 5.15 8.45
C PRO A 112 -14.47 5.42 8.01
N ASN A 113 -13.99 6.66 8.09
CA ASN A 113 -12.64 7.03 7.67
C ASN A 113 -11.65 7.21 8.83
N LYS A 114 -12.01 6.75 10.04
CA LYS A 114 -11.13 6.81 11.22
C LYS A 114 -9.85 5.99 11.02
N VAL A 115 -9.98 4.75 10.52
CA VAL A 115 -8.83 3.90 10.25
C VAL A 115 -8.30 4.22 8.86
N LYS A 116 -7.03 4.63 8.77
CA LYS A 116 -6.34 4.80 7.49
C LYS A 116 -5.67 3.49 7.11
N CYS A 117 -6.04 2.95 5.95
CA CYS A 117 -5.44 1.78 5.35
C CYS A 117 -4.88 2.14 3.97
N ILE A 118 -3.56 2.04 3.80
CA ILE A 118 -2.83 2.56 2.65
C ILE A 118 -2.16 1.38 1.95
N GLY A 119 -2.57 1.11 0.71
CA GLY A 119 -1.92 0.16 -0.18
C GLY A 119 -0.73 0.79 -0.89
N MET A 120 0.38 0.07 -0.99
CA MET A 120 1.60 0.53 -1.66
C MET A 120 2.12 -0.56 -2.60
N THR A 121 2.04 -0.31 -3.91
CA THR A 121 2.46 -1.27 -4.95
C THR A 121 3.12 -0.58 -6.14
N MET A 122 3.64 -1.38 -7.07
CA MET A 122 4.30 -0.91 -8.28
C MET A 122 3.28 -0.82 -9.43
N TRP A 123 3.26 0.30 -10.14
CA TRP A 123 2.46 0.49 -11.34
C TRP A 123 2.71 -0.59 -12.41
N GLY A 124 3.94 -1.09 -12.48
CA GLY A 124 4.37 -2.11 -13.42
C GLY A 124 3.81 -3.51 -13.19
N THR A 125 3.25 -3.82 -12.02
CA THR A 125 2.66 -5.14 -11.71
C THR A 125 1.14 -5.17 -11.92
N ILE A 126 0.50 -3.99 -11.96
CA ILE A 126 -0.95 -3.86 -12.16
C ILE A 126 -1.33 -4.17 -13.61
N ASN A 127 -2.40 -4.95 -13.78
CA ASN A 127 -2.88 -5.34 -15.10
C ASN A 127 -3.34 -4.14 -15.96
N GLU A 128 -3.36 -4.33 -17.28
CA GLU A 128 -3.64 -3.25 -18.22
C GLU A 128 -5.04 -2.66 -18.05
N ASP A 129 -6.06 -3.49 -17.83
CA ASP A 129 -7.45 -3.03 -17.66
C ASP A 129 -7.58 -2.09 -16.46
N THR A 130 -7.00 -2.45 -15.32
CA THR A 130 -6.97 -1.60 -14.12
C THR A 130 -6.19 -0.32 -14.40
N ARG A 131 -5.04 -0.39 -15.09
CA ARG A 131 -4.27 0.81 -15.45
C ARG A 131 -5.04 1.76 -16.38
N LEU A 132 -5.82 1.21 -17.31
CA LEU A 132 -6.67 1.99 -18.22
C LEU A 132 -7.83 2.64 -17.46
N GLU A 133 -8.46 1.93 -16.52
CA GLU A 133 -9.48 2.49 -15.65
C GLU A 133 -8.92 3.61 -14.78
N LEU A 134 -7.77 3.42 -14.13
CA LEU A 134 -7.17 4.46 -13.30
C LEU A 134 -6.87 5.72 -14.12
N LYS A 135 -6.33 5.58 -15.33
CA LYS A 135 -6.12 6.70 -16.25
C LYS A 135 -7.42 7.40 -16.63
N SER A 136 -8.51 6.65 -16.86
CA SER A 136 -9.80 7.23 -17.23
C SER A 136 -10.43 8.01 -16.07
N VAL A 137 -10.24 7.54 -14.84
CA VAL A 137 -10.67 8.27 -13.63
C VAL A 137 -9.83 9.53 -13.42
N SER A 138 -8.54 9.49 -13.75
CA SER A 138 -7.63 10.64 -13.65
C SER A 138 -7.81 11.71 -14.73
N SER A 139 -8.35 11.33 -15.89
CA SER A 139 -8.44 12.22 -17.03
C SER A 139 -9.55 13.27 -16.89
N GLY A 140 -9.20 14.42 -16.32
CA GLY A 140 -9.51 15.71 -16.93
C GLY A 140 -8.43 16.18 -17.91
N PHE A 141 -7.26 15.52 -17.97
CA PHE A 141 -6.14 15.85 -18.85
C PHE A 141 -5.62 14.62 -19.61
N PRO A 142 -5.32 14.73 -20.92
CA PRO A 142 -4.83 13.63 -21.73
C PRO A 142 -3.36 13.32 -21.43
N THR A 143 -3.09 12.21 -20.75
CA THR A 143 -1.73 11.65 -20.69
C THR A 143 -1.36 10.95 -21.99
N PRO A 144 -0.17 11.21 -22.56
CA PRO A 144 0.35 10.42 -23.67
C PRO A 144 0.47 8.96 -23.24
N LEU A 145 -0.32 8.08 -23.87
CA LEU A 145 -0.16 6.65 -23.78
C LEU A 145 1.21 6.28 -24.35
N CYS A 146 2.21 6.10 -23.48
CA CYS A 146 3.43 5.42 -23.88
C CYS A 146 3.07 3.94 -24.10
N LYS A 147 2.64 3.60 -25.32
CA LYS A 147 2.54 2.22 -25.79
C LYS A 147 3.96 1.70 -25.97
N GLN A 148 4.60 1.26 -24.90
CA GLN A 148 5.70 0.33 -25.07
C GLN A 148 5.09 -0.93 -25.69
N GLN A 149 5.54 -1.28 -26.90
CA GLN A 149 5.13 -2.51 -27.58
C GLN A 149 5.52 -3.69 -26.69
N ILE A 150 4.51 -4.34 -26.12
CA ILE A 150 4.70 -5.55 -25.32
C ILE A 150 4.89 -6.70 -26.31
N PRO A 151 5.98 -7.49 -26.24
CA PRO A 151 6.09 -8.72 -27.01
C PRO A 151 4.96 -9.67 -26.61
N ASP A 152 4.28 -10.23 -27.62
CA ASP A 152 3.05 -11.04 -27.53
C ASP A 152 3.20 -12.40 -26.80
N ASN A 153 4.19 -12.58 -25.93
CA ASN A 153 4.45 -13.88 -25.32
C ASN A 153 5.08 -13.84 -23.92
N THR A 154 4.50 -13.08 -23.01
CA THR A 154 4.80 -13.21 -21.57
C THR A 154 3.52 -13.51 -20.81
N GLN A 155 3.50 -14.63 -20.09
CA GLN A 155 2.66 -14.76 -18.89
C GLN A 155 2.85 -13.49 -18.02
N GLU A 156 1.93 -13.19 -17.09
CA GLU A 156 2.16 -12.27 -15.95
C GLU A 156 1.84 -10.76 -16.14
N TYR A 157 0.54 -10.41 -16.09
CA TYR A 157 0.04 -9.22 -15.38
C TYR A 157 -1.31 -9.59 -14.74
N LYS A 158 -1.32 -10.02 -13.48
CA LYS A 158 -2.54 -10.54 -12.83
C LYS A 158 -3.07 -9.68 -11.69
N GLU A 159 -2.31 -8.70 -11.23
CA GLU A 159 -2.68 -7.97 -10.03
C GLU A 159 -3.64 -6.82 -10.35
N THR A 160 -4.70 -6.75 -9.55
CA THR A 160 -5.60 -5.61 -9.42
C THR A 160 -5.29 -4.90 -8.11
N ILE A 161 -5.68 -3.63 -7.99
CA ILE A 161 -5.56 -2.89 -6.74
C ILE A 161 -6.67 -3.25 -5.76
N GLU A 162 -6.37 -3.27 -4.47
CA GLU A 162 -7.37 -3.43 -3.41
C GLU A 162 -8.15 -2.13 -3.22
N ARG A 163 -9.44 -2.16 -3.56
CA ARG A 163 -10.29 -0.96 -3.63
C ARG A 163 -10.91 -0.57 -2.30
N ASN A 164 -10.94 -1.47 -1.32
CA ASN A 164 -11.51 -1.19 0.00
C ASN A 164 -10.55 -0.43 0.91
N HIS A 165 -9.29 -0.27 0.53
CA HIS A 165 -8.36 0.63 1.18
C HIS A 165 -8.85 2.09 1.16
N THR A 166 -8.23 2.91 2.01
CA THR A 166 -8.46 4.35 2.01
C THR A 166 -7.63 5.05 0.94
N HIS A 167 -6.39 4.57 0.74
CA HIS A 167 -5.43 5.12 -0.20
C HIS A 167 -4.69 4.00 -0.92
N CYS A 168 -4.27 4.24 -2.16
CA CYS A 168 -3.37 3.38 -2.92
C CYS A 168 -2.29 4.21 -3.62
N THR A 169 -1.03 3.97 -3.27
CA THR A 169 0.14 4.56 -3.93
C THR A 169 0.72 3.57 -4.94
N LEU A 170 0.91 4.03 -6.18
CA LEU A 170 1.39 3.26 -7.31
C LEU A 170 2.75 3.81 -7.75
N PHE A 171 3.83 3.19 -7.28
CA PHE A 171 5.20 3.57 -7.62
C PHE A 171 5.53 3.15 -9.04
N ASP A 172 6.08 4.05 -9.83
CA ASP A 172 6.41 3.81 -11.23
C ASP A 172 7.88 4.05 -11.51
N SER A 173 8.60 2.97 -11.81
CA SER A 173 10.00 2.97 -12.24
C SER A 173 10.14 3.00 -13.77
N GLY A 174 9.02 2.96 -14.50
CA GLY A 174 8.98 2.75 -15.94
C GLY A 174 9.20 1.29 -16.37
N ARG A 175 9.35 0.36 -15.41
CA ARG A 175 9.54 -1.08 -15.67
C ARG A 175 8.27 -1.87 -15.37
N LEU A 176 8.07 -2.93 -16.14
CA LEU A 176 6.99 -3.89 -15.95
C LEU A 176 7.49 -5.07 -15.10
N ASN A 177 6.61 -5.67 -14.29
CA ASN A 177 6.90 -6.85 -13.45
C ASN A 177 8.04 -6.68 -12.43
N GLU A 178 8.26 -5.44 -11.98
CA GLU A 178 9.19 -5.14 -10.90
C GLU A 178 8.44 -5.12 -9.55
N TYR A 179 8.81 -6.00 -8.62
CA TYR A 179 8.13 -6.21 -7.34
C TYR A 179 8.84 -5.49 -6.17
N LEU A 180 9.07 -4.18 -6.30
CA LEU A 180 9.75 -3.35 -5.29
C LEU A 180 8.80 -2.69 -4.27
N GLY A 181 7.51 -3.05 -4.29
CA GLY A 181 6.50 -2.44 -3.41
C GLY A 181 6.79 -2.61 -1.91
N ASP A 182 7.35 -3.76 -1.52
CA ASP A 182 7.69 -4.04 -0.11
C ASP A 182 8.84 -3.16 0.39
N SER A 183 9.86 -2.91 -0.45
CA SER A 183 10.97 -2.00 -0.14
C SER A 183 10.50 -0.55 -0.05
N GLN A 184 9.67 -0.09 -1.00
CA GLN A 184 9.08 1.25 -0.97
C GLN A 184 8.23 1.47 0.28
N ARG A 185 7.42 0.47 0.65
CA ARG A 185 6.61 0.50 1.88
C ARG A 185 7.48 0.56 3.13
N HIS A 186 8.57 -0.21 3.19
CA HIS A 186 9.49 -0.19 4.32
C HIS A 186 10.19 1.18 4.47
N GLU A 187 10.67 1.77 3.37
CA GLU A 187 11.26 3.11 3.36
C GLU A 187 10.26 4.19 3.80
N PHE A 188 8.99 4.05 3.41
CA PHE A 188 7.94 4.96 3.89
C PHE A 188 7.73 4.87 5.41
N VAL A 189 7.73 3.66 5.99
CA VAL A 189 7.65 3.47 7.45
C VAL A 189 8.86 4.13 8.14
N ILE A 190 10.05 3.97 7.56
CA ILE A 190 11.27 4.61 8.09
C ILE A 190 11.10 6.12 8.12
N GLU A 191 10.66 6.72 7.02
CA GLU A 191 10.49 8.17 6.93
C GLU A 191 9.44 8.70 7.90
N ALA A 192 8.27 8.04 7.97
CA ALA A 192 7.21 8.44 8.90
C ALA A 192 7.65 8.37 10.37
N CYS A 193 8.52 7.41 10.73
CA CYS A 193 9.09 7.30 12.07
C CYS A 193 10.15 8.36 12.39
N LYS A 194 10.70 9.07 11.40
CA LYS A 194 11.64 10.19 11.64
C LYS A 194 10.92 11.47 12.03
N ASP A 195 9.66 11.62 11.64
CA ASP A 195 8.86 12.81 11.92
C ASP A 195 8.49 12.90 13.41
N THR A 196 9.45 13.39 14.19
CA THR A 196 9.42 13.53 15.64
C THR A 196 9.40 15.00 16.03
N ASP A 197 8.33 15.70 15.66
CA ASP A 197 8.08 17.08 16.08
C ASP A 197 7.16 17.15 17.30
N ASN A 198 7.41 18.12 18.20
CA ASN A 198 6.47 18.56 19.27
C ASN A 198 5.82 17.42 20.07
N ASP A 199 6.64 16.57 20.71
CA ASP A 199 6.20 15.42 21.53
C ASP A 199 5.45 14.29 20.79
N HIS A 200 5.32 14.37 19.45
CA HIS A 200 4.79 13.29 18.64
C HIS A 200 5.87 12.27 18.31
N ILE A 201 5.60 10.99 18.57
CA ILE A 201 6.48 9.87 18.21
C ILE A 201 5.64 8.87 17.42
N CYS A 202 6.12 8.49 16.24
CA CYS A 202 5.54 7.43 15.45
C CYS A 202 6.36 6.14 15.57
N PHE A 203 5.74 5.06 16.00
CA PHE A 203 6.36 3.72 16.01
C PHE A 203 5.98 2.92 14.77
N GLY A 204 6.92 2.17 14.20
CA GLY A 204 6.65 1.24 13.11
C GLY A 204 6.68 -0.20 13.63
N VAL A 205 5.66 -0.98 13.33
CA VAL A 205 5.57 -2.41 13.64
C VAL A 205 5.36 -3.18 12.35
N THR A 206 6.21 -4.18 12.12
CA THR A 206 6.10 -5.08 10.97
C THR A 206 5.33 -6.32 11.37
N ILE A 207 4.28 -6.65 10.61
CA ILE A 207 3.44 -7.82 10.83
C ILE A 207 3.62 -8.74 9.63
N ILE A 208 4.12 -9.96 9.84
CA ILE A 208 4.30 -10.96 8.80
C ILE A 208 3.29 -12.07 9.01
N VAL A 209 2.48 -12.31 7.98
CA VAL A 209 1.45 -13.36 7.96
C VAL A 209 1.83 -14.40 6.92
N GLU A 210 2.06 -15.63 7.37
CA GLU A 210 2.49 -16.82 6.59
C GLU A 210 3.87 -16.72 5.91
N GLY A 211 4.30 -15.51 5.55
CA GLY A 211 5.58 -15.21 4.93
C GLY A 211 5.62 -15.49 3.41
N GLY A 212 6.65 -14.92 2.78
CA GLY A 212 7.04 -15.14 1.40
C GLY A 212 8.48 -14.67 1.22
N PHE A 213 9.16 -15.06 0.13
CA PHE A 213 10.58 -14.72 -0.07
C PHE A 213 10.85 -13.20 0.01
N GLY A 214 9.98 -12.36 -0.55
CA GLY A 214 10.11 -10.90 -0.48
C GLY A 214 9.95 -10.31 0.93
N SER A 215 9.28 -11.03 1.85
CA SER A 215 9.13 -10.60 3.24
C SER A 215 10.40 -10.82 4.07
N LEU A 216 11.36 -11.63 3.59
CA LEU A 216 12.61 -11.91 4.31
C LEU A 216 13.58 -10.72 4.28
N ASP A 217 13.69 -10.02 3.15
CA ASP A 217 14.55 -8.84 3.02
C ASP A 217 14.10 -7.73 3.97
N VAL A 218 12.78 -7.53 4.08
CA VAL A 218 12.17 -6.59 5.03
C VAL A 218 12.45 -7.03 6.47
N LEU A 219 12.27 -8.32 6.76
CA LEU A 219 12.54 -8.88 8.08
C LEU A 219 14.00 -8.68 8.51
N GLU A 220 14.96 -8.91 7.62
CA GLU A 220 16.38 -8.69 7.90
C GLU A 220 16.67 -7.23 8.26
N ASN A 221 16.10 -6.29 7.49
CA ASN A 221 16.26 -4.86 7.76
C ASN A 221 15.61 -4.45 9.08
N ASP A 222 14.38 -4.90 9.37
CA ASP A 222 13.70 -4.59 10.63
C ASP A 222 14.43 -5.15 11.85
N ILE A 223 15.00 -6.36 11.76
CA ILE A 223 15.84 -6.92 12.82
C ILE A 223 17.08 -6.05 13.05
N ARG A 224 17.76 -5.63 11.98
CA ARG A 224 18.95 -4.77 12.05
C ARG A 224 18.63 -3.43 12.71
N GLU A 225 17.50 -2.84 12.36
CA GLU A 225 17.01 -1.55 12.87
C GLU A 225 16.26 -1.67 14.21
N LYS A 226 16.20 -2.87 14.82
CA LYS A 226 15.51 -3.15 16.09
C LYS A 226 14.03 -2.75 16.08
N ARG A 227 13.37 -2.85 14.93
CA ARG A 227 11.93 -2.59 14.79
C ARG A 227 11.14 -3.78 15.30
N PRO A 228 10.05 -3.57 16.07
CA PRO A 228 9.21 -4.66 16.53
C PRO A 228 8.57 -5.43 15.37
N ILE A 229 8.63 -6.75 15.44
CA ILE A 229 8.05 -7.66 14.45
C ILE A 229 7.05 -8.59 15.13
N VAL A 230 5.89 -8.78 14.50
CA VAL A 230 4.87 -9.76 14.88
C VAL A 230 4.77 -10.81 13.79
N LEU A 231 4.96 -12.07 14.15
CA LEU A 231 4.79 -13.20 13.24
C LEU A 231 3.47 -13.91 13.52
N ILE A 232 2.68 -14.13 12.48
CA ILE A 232 1.41 -14.85 12.53
C ILE A 232 1.55 -16.10 11.66
N GLN A 233 1.39 -17.26 12.30
CA GLN A 233 1.45 -18.59 11.72
C GLN A 233 0.09 -19.28 11.80
#